data_AF-A0A0P7VHA6-F1
#
_entry.id   AF-A0A0P7VHA6-F1
#
_cell.length_a   1.000
_cell.length_b   1.000
_cell.length_c   1.000
_cell.angle_alpha   90.00
_cell.angle_beta   90.00
_cell.angle_gamma   90.00
#
_symmetry.space_group_name_H-M   'P 1'
#
loop_
_entity.id
_entity.type
_entity.pdbx_description
1 polymer ?
#
loop_
_entity_poly.entity_id
_entity_poly.type
_entity_poly.pdbx_seq_one_letter_code
_entity_poly.pdbx_strand_id
1 'polypeptide(L)'
;MGEQQDFNAATARHFNRRPGGSRHHAYQDAAGNVCLWCRGRSPRGGAAVSISALNWLREREGGKFVRVTNAHGGLDEIVTLDELPAKEPRDGPGGAYIFIDPEDLHGPDFAPLGDDVPF
;
A
#
# COMPACT_ATOMS: atom_id res chain seq x y z
N MET A 1 25.19 1.26 8.90
CA MET A 1 24.03 0.76 9.67
C MET A 1 23.13 1.96 9.92
N GLY A 2 22.15 2.17 9.04
CA GLY A 2 21.15 3.22 9.26
C GLY A 2 20.13 2.71 10.27
N GLU A 3 19.73 3.53 11.23
CA GLU A 3 18.59 3.23 12.10
C GLU A 3 17.39 2.87 11.23
N GLN A 4 16.81 1.71 11.48
CA GLN A 4 15.55 1.30 10.87
C GLN A 4 14.51 2.30 11.36
N GLN A 5 14.17 3.28 10.52
CA GLN A 5 13.13 4.24 10.85
C GLN A 5 11.80 3.50 10.79
N ASP A 6 11.09 3.47 11.92
CA ASP A 6 9.74 2.91 11.99
C ASP A 6 8.70 4.04 11.89
N PHE A 7 7.59 3.77 11.20
CA PHE A 7 6.47 4.70 11.12
C PHE A 7 5.67 4.73 12.44
N ASN A 8 5.52 5.90 13.05
CA ASN A 8 4.79 6.02 14.31
C ASN A 8 3.27 6.23 14.08
N ALA A 9 2.54 5.12 14.02
CA ALA A 9 1.08 5.12 13.83
C ALA A 9 0.29 5.84 14.94
N ALA A 10 0.80 5.94 16.17
CA ALA A 10 0.09 6.58 17.28
C ALA A 10 0.01 8.12 17.12
N THR A 11 0.99 8.70 16.44
CA THR A 11 1.05 10.16 16.17
C THR A 11 0.59 10.52 14.76
N ALA A 12 0.36 9.51 13.92
CA ALA A 12 0.02 9.66 12.52
C ALA A 12 -1.32 10.39 12.30
N ARG A 13 -1.31 11.38 11.42
CA ARG A 13 -2.51 12.13 11.01
C ARG A 13 -2.75 12.00 9.52
N HIS A 14 -4.02 11.80 9.16
CA HIS A 14 -4.44 11.78 7.75
C HIS A 14 -4.26 13.18 7.14
N PHE A 15 -3.53 13.27 6.03
CA PHE A 15 -3.28 14.57 5.38
C PHE A 15 -3.55 14.58 3.87
N ASN A 16 -3.61 13.42 3.21
CA ASN A 16 -4.01 13.34 1.80
C ASN A 16 -4.95 12.15 1.54
N ARG A 17 -6.10 12.40 0.90
CA ARG A 17 -7.11 11.38 0.56
C ARG A 17 -6.96 10.80 -0.85
N ARG A 18 -6.11 11.40 -1.69
CA ARG A 18 -5.86 10.98 -3.09
C ARG A 18 -4.39 11.23 -3.49
N PRO A 19 -3.42 10.57 -2.83
CA PRO A 19 -2.00 10.65 -3.20
C PRO A 19 -1.81 10.13 -4.64
N GLY A 20 -1.18 10.93 -5.49
CA GLY A 20 -1.03 10.61 -6.91
C GLY A 20 -2.35 10.41 -7.67
N GLY A 21 -3.46 10.96 -7.17
CA GLY A 21 -4.80 10.76 -7.76
C GLY A 21 -5.44 9.39 -7.48
N SER A 22 -4.79 8.55 -6.68
CA SER A 22 -5.27 7.21 -6.34
C SER A 22 -6.42 7.22 -5.32
N ARG A 23 -7.00 6.04 -5.05
CA ARG A 23 -7.98 5.82 -3.96
C ARG A 23 -7.32 5.54 -2.60
N HIS A 24 -5.98 5.58 -2.53
CA HIS A 24 -5.24 5.34 -1.29
C HIS A 24 -5.26 6.57 -0.38
N HIS A 25 -4.91 6.39 0.89
CA HIS A 25 -4.84 7.48 1.85
C HIS A 25 -3.40 7.65 2.34
N ALA A 26 -2.94 8.88 2.57
CA ALA A 26 -1.61 9.13 3.12
C ALA A 26 -1.67 9.77 4.50
N TYR A 27 -0.85 9.25 5.40
CA TYR A 27 -0.73 9.67 6.79
C TYR A 27 0.69 10.17 7.04
N GLN A 28 0.83 11.17 7.90
CA GLN A 28 2.13 11.69 8.31
C GLN A 28 2.25 11.62 9.83
N ASP A 29 3.36 11.09 10.33
CA ASP A 29 3.66 11.07 11.77
C ASP A 29 4.32 12.37 12.25
N ALA A 30 4.51 12.49 13.57
CA ALA A 30 5.12 13.69 14.15
C ALA A 30 6.60 13.90 13.78
N ALA A 31 7.29 12.86 13.33
CA ALA A 31 8.66 12.93 12.84
C ALA A 31 8.74 13.34 11.36
N GLY A 32 7.59 13.52 10.70
CA GLY A 32 7.50 13.89 9.29
C GLY A 32 7.48 12.72 8.33
N ASN A 33 7.50 11.47 8.83
CA ASN A 33 7.44 10.28 7.99
C ASN A 33 6.07 10.13 7.34
N VAL A 34 6.05 9.65 6.11
CA VAL A 34 4.82 9.49 5.32
C VAL A 34 4.52 8.01 5.11
N CYS A 35 3.31 7.60 5.47
CA CYS A 35 2.77 6.27 5.23
C CYS A 35 1.61 6.32 4.24
N LEU A 36 1.72 5.57 3.14
CA LEU A 36 0.62 5.31 2.22
C LEU A 36 -0.16 4.10 2.71
N TRP A 37 -1.42 4.31 3.11
CA TRP A 37 -2.31 3.24 3.51
C TRP A 37 -3.08 2.70 2.30
N CYS A 38 -2.82 1.43 2.02
CA CYS A 38 -3.42 0.66 0.95
C CYS A 38 -4.31 -0.44 1.55
N ARG A 39 -5.61 -0.35 1.29
CA ARG A 39 -6.59 -1.33 1.77
C ARG A 39 -7.11 -2.14 0.60
N GLY A 40 -6.81 -3.42 0.59
CA GLY A 40 -7.36 -4.40 -0.33
C GLY A 40 -8.76 -4.85 0.08
N ARG A 41 -9.65 -5.00 -0.90
CA ARG A 41 -10.99 -5.55 -0.72
C ARG A 41 -11.20 -6.89 -1.42
N SER A 42 -10.14 -7.47 -1.97
CA SER A 42 -10.25 -8.73 -2.70
C SER A 42 -10.80 -9.83 -1.77
N PRO A 43 -11.82 -10.58 -2.20
CA PRO A 43 -12.36 -11.72 -1.45
C PRO A 43 -11.30 -12.79 -1.16
N ARG A 44 -10.22 -12.83 -1.96
CA ARG A 44 -9.10 -13.77 -1.81
C ARG A 44 -7.96 -13.23 -0.94
N GLY A 45 -8.11 -12.06 -0.33
CA GLY A 45 -7.12 -11.51 0.61
C GLY A 45 -6.04 -10.61 0.00
N GLY A 46 -6.12 -10.26 -1.27
CA GLY A 46 -5.16 -9.37 -1.93
C GLY A 46 -5.40 -7.86 -1.71
N ALA A 47 -4.32 -7.09 -1.71
CA ALA A 47 -4.32 -5.63 -1.73
C ALA A 47 -3.37 -5.13 -2.82
N ALA A 48 -3.80 -4.12 -3.58
CA ALA A 48 -3.03 -3.53 -4.66
C ALA A 48 -2.67 -2.07 -4.36
N VAL A 49 -1.46 -1.67 -4.77
CA VAL A 49 -0.92 -0.33 -4.57
C VAL A 49 -0.63 0.31 -5.92
N SER A 50 -1.11 1.53 -6.13
CA SER A 50 -1.01 2.21 -7.41
C SER A 50 0.38 2.81 -7.59
N ILE A 51 1.02 2.63 -8.76
CA ILE A 51 2.32 3.26 -9.04
C ILE A 51 2.21 4.78 -8.99
N SER A 52 1.09 5.39 -9.38
CA SER A 52 0.94 6.84 -9.25
C SER A 52 1.01 7.29 -7.78
N ALA A 53 0.45 6.51 -6.86
CA ALA A 53 0.54 6.75 -5.42
C ALA A 53 1.98 6.52 -4.90
N LEU A 54 2.68 5.51 -5.40
CA LEU A 54 4.08 5.25 -5.07
C LEU A 54 5.00 6.36 -5.60
N ASN A 55 4.81 6.83 -6.83
CA ASN A 55 5.57 7.94 -7.40
C ASN A 55 5.33 9.22 -6.60
N TRP A 56 4.08 9.51 -6.25
CA TRP A 56 3.76 10.62 -5.35
C TRP A 56 4.45 10.48 -3.99
N LEU A 57 4.54 9.26 -3.44
CA LEU A 57 5.22 8.98 -2.16
C LEU A 57 6.74 9.16 -2.29
N ARG A 58 7.34 8.77 -3.42
CA ARG A 58 8.78 8.96 -3.71
C ARG A 58 9.20 10.44 -3.65
N GLU A 59 8.32 11.35 -4.03
CA GLU A 59 8.56 12.80 -3.98
C GLU A 59 8.47 13.42 -2.58
N ARG A 60 8.03 12.67 -1.55
CA ARG A 60 7.89 13.21 -0.19
C ARG A 60 9.22 13.25 0.54
N GLU A 61 9.37 14.20 1.46
CA GLU A 61 10.47 14.24 2.41
C GLU A 61 10.18 13.30 3.60
N GLY A 62 11.24 12.91 4.33
CA GLY A 62 11.14 11.98 5.46
C GLY A 62 11.14 10.50 5.06
N GLY A 63 10.95 9.62 6.06
CA GLY A 63 10.82 8.18 5.84
C GLY A 63 9.52 7.85 5.09
N LYS A 64 9.59 6.84 4.21
CA LYS A 64 8.51 6.51 3.26
C LYS A 64 8.06 5.08 3.50
N PHE A 65 6.78 4.92 3.81
CA PHE A 65 6.21 3.66 4.24
C PHE A 65 4.95 3.36 3.43
N VAL A 66 4.66 2.07 3.26
CA VAL A 66 3.40 1.59 2.71
C VAL A 66 2.80 0.63 3.72
N ARG A 67 1.59 0.92 4.18
CA ARG A 67 0.80 0.02 5.00
C ARG A 67 -0.18 -0.73 4.12
N VAL A 68 -0.08 -2.04 4.08
CA VAL A 68 -0.95 -2.92 3.31
C VAL A 68 -1.90 -3.63 4.27
N THR A 69 -3.20 -3.42 4.06
CA THR A 69 -4.24 -4.09 4.85
C THR A 69 -5.23 -4.81 3.94
N ASN A 70 -5.86 -5.87 4.41
CA ASN A 70 -7.01 -6.48 3.72
C ASN A 70 -8.23 -6.58 4.64
N ALA A 71 -9.44 -6.59 4.06
CA ALA A 71 -10.67 -6.69 4.84
C ALA A 71 -11.01 -8.12 5.28
N HIS A 72 -10.50 -9.14 4.56
CA HIS A 72 -10.98 -10.52 4.66
C HIS A 72 -9.93 -11.54 5.14
N GLY A 73 -8.66 -11.14 5.29
CA GLY A 73 -7.56 -12.04 5.67
C GLY A 73 -6.77 -11.61 6.91
N GLY A 74 -7.05 -10.45 7.50
CA GLY A 74 -6.29 -9.93 8.64
C GLY A 74 -4.87 -9.45 8.29
N LEU A 75 -4.57 -9.26 7.01
CA LEU A 75 -3.31 -8.67 6.58
C LEU A 75 -3.23 -7.24 7.11
N ASP A 76 -2.13 -6.91 7.77
CA ASP A 76 -1.80 -5.59 8.27
C ASP A 76 -0.28 -5.47 8.40
N GLU A 77 0.38 -5.14 7.29
CA GLU A 77 1.84 -5.03 7.22
C GLU A 77 2.24 -3.59 6.90
N ILE A 78 3.30 -3.11 7.54
CA ILE A 78 3.96 -1.85 7.18
C ILE A 78 5.33 -2.20 6.63
N VAL A 79 5.58 -1.77 5.40
CA VAL A 79 6.84 -1.98 4.70
C VAL A 79 7.46 -0.64 4.31
N THR A 80 8.79 -0.54 4.33
CA THR A 80 9.45 0.64 3.79
C THR A 80 9.32 0.64 2.28
N LEU A 81 9.29 1.85 1.68
CA LEU A 81 9.14 1.98 0.23
C LEU A 81 10.28 1.29 -0.55
N ASP A 82 11.49 1.28 0.02
CA ASP A 82 12.68 0.69 -0.60
C ASP A 82 12.69 -0.85 -0.54
N GLU A 83 11.94 -1.43 0.40
CA GLU A 83 11.79 -2.88 0.57
C GLU A 83 10.59 -3.45 -0.19
N LEU A 84 9.84 -2.61 -0.92
CA LEU A 84 8.71 -3.06 -1.71
C LEU A 84 9.15 -4.08 -2.78
N PRO A 85 8.67 -5.33 -2.74
CA PRO A 85 8.97 -6.30 -3.76
C PRO A 85 8.35 -5.87 -5.09
N ALA A 86 9.15 -5.87 -6.15
CA ALA A 86 8.69 -5.55 -7.49
C ALA A 86 7.82 -6.69 -8.02
N LYS A 87 6.53 -6.42 -8.25
CA LYS A 87 5.63 -7.19 -9.14
C LYS A 87 5.41 -8.68 -8.82
N GLU A 88 5.93 -9.21 -7.72
CA GLU A 88 5.75 -10.61 -7.32
C GLU A 88 4.76 -10.73 -6.15
N PRO A 89 3.77 -11.66 -6.22
CA PRO A 89 2.91 -11.97 -5.08
C PRO A 89 3.73 -12.56 -3.92
N ARG A 90 3.43 -12.15 -2.69
CA ARG A 90 3.95 -12.73 -1.46
C ARG A 90 2.85 -13.31 -0.61
N ASP A 91 3.12 -14.48 -0.03
CA ASP A 91 2.30 -15.02 1.04
C ASP A 91 2.63 -14.32 2.37
N GLY A 92 1.65 -13.61 2.93
CA GLY A 92 1.69 -13.08 4.28
C GLY A 92 0.89 -13.96 5.26
N PRO A 93 1.10 -13.83 6.58
CA PRO A 93 0.23 -14.45 7.57
C PRO A 93 -1.18 -13.87 7.44
N GLY A 94 -2.09 -14.60 6.79
CA GLY A 94 -3.47 -14.15 6.52
C GLY A 94 -3.85 -14.02 5.03
N GLY A 95 -2.92 -14.24 4.10
CA GLY A 95 -3.20 -14.27 2.66
C GLY A 95 -2.07 -13.72 1.80
N ALA A 96 -2.20 -13.84 0.48
CA ALA A 96 -1.20 -13.33 -0.46
C ALA A 96 -1.44 -11.84 -0.79
N TYR A 97 -0.37 -11.04 -0.90
CA TYR A 97 -0.40 -9.65 -1.37
C TYR A 97 0.54 -9.44 -2.55
N ILE A 98 0.17 -8.57 -3.49
CA ILE A 98 0.98 -8.23 -4.66
C ILE A 98 0.96 -6.72 -4.87
N PHE A 99 2.10 -6.13 -5.17
CA PHE A 99 2.20 -4.74 -5.57
C PHE A 99 2.09 -4.68 -7.10
N ILE A 100 0.87 -4.46 -7.59
CA ILE A 100 0.56 -4.40 -9.01
C ILE A 100 -0.20 -3.13 -9.34
N ASP A 101 0.07 -2.57 -10.52
CA ASP A 101 -0.73 -1.46 -11.00
C ASP A 101 -2.17 -1.88 -11.29
N PRO A 102 -3.12 -0.94 -11.14
CA PRO A 102 -4.48 -1.12 -11.61
C PRO A 102 -4.57 -1.55 -13.08
N GLU A 103 -3.63 -1.10 -13.92
CA GLU A 103 -3.55 -1.42 -15.35
C GLU A 103 -2.88 -2.77 -15.62
N ASP A 104 -2.08 -3.31 -14.70
CA ASP A 104 -1.42 -4.62 -14.86
C ASP A 104 -2.34 -5.78 -14.39
N LEU A 105 -3.55 -5.49 -13.87
CA LEU A 105 -4.57 -6.46 -13.42
C LEU A 105 -5.25 -7.29 -14.55
N HIS A 106 -4.72 -7.29 -15.77
CA HIS A 106 -5.30 -7.96 -16.95
C HIS A 106 -5.11 -9.50 -17.00
N GLY A 107 -4.84 -10.16 -15.86
CA GLY A 107 -4.54 -11.59 -15.79
C GLY A 107 -5.68 -12.46 -15.24
N PRO A 108 -5.78 -13.76 -15.62
CA PRO A 108 -6.83 -14.69 -15.17
C PRO A 108 -6.83 -14.96 -13.66
N ASP A 109 -5.75 -14.60 -12.97
CA ASP A 109 -5.63 -14.69 -11.50
C ASP A 109 -6.41 -13.58 -10.76
N PHE A 110 -6.82 -12.53 -11.48
CA PHE A 110 -7.62 -11.43 -10.98
C PHE A 110 -8.95 -11.35 -11.77
N ALA A 111 -10.07 -11.18 -11.07
CA ALA A 111 -11.39 -11.16 -11.70
C ALA A 111 -11.45 -10.08 -12.81
N PRO A 112 -12.21 -10.31 -13.91
CA PRO A 112 -12.35 -9.33 -14.99
C PRO A 112 -12.89 -8.01 -14.42
N LEU A 113 -12.26 -6.90 -14.80
CA LEU A 113 -12.58 -5.56 -14.34
C LEU A 113 -14.04 -5.17 -14.71
N GLY A 114 -14.95 -5.33 -13.75
CA GLY A 114 -16.12 -4.47 -13.57
C GLY A 114 -15.83 -3.43 -12.47
N ASP A 115 -16.81 -2.65 -12.03
CA ASP A 115 -16.72 -1.67 -10.93
C ASP A 115 -16.10 -2.21 -9.60
N ASP A 116 -15.87 -3.52 -9.50
CA ASP A 116 -15.26 -4.30 -8.42
C ASP A 116 -13.73 -4.49 -8.55
N VAL A 117 -12.97 -3.43 -8.80
CA VAL A 117 -11.51 -3.48 -8.63
C VAL A 117 -11.17 -3.38 -7.14
N PRO A 118 -10.25 -4.19 -6.57
CA PRO A 118 -10.04 -4.31 -5.12
C PRO A 118 -9.27 -3.12 -4.50
N PHE A 119 -9.77 -1.90 -4.67
CA PHE A 119 -9.35 -0.66 -3.98
C PHE A 119 -10.48 -0.13 -3.06
#